data_AF-A0A976FSA1-F1
#
_entry.id   AF-A0A976FSA1-F1
#
_cell.length_a   1.000
_cell.length_b   1.000
_cell.length_c   1.000
_cell.angle_alpha   90.00
_cell.angle_beta   90.00
_cell.angle_gamma   90.00
#
_symmetry.space_group_name_H-M   'P 1'
#
loop_
_entity.id
_entity.type
_entity.pdbx_description
1 polymer ?
#
loop_
_entity_poly.entity_id
_entity_poly.type
_entity_poly.pdbx_seq_one_letter_code
_entity_poly.pdbx_strand_id
1 'polypeptide(L)'
;MSADASLEELEARLVTFTEQLQNIHELLQSEPDNAEYLGIAKDLVEVIQLTKETIDLKLHAASFPKVVQEPQEPIPLELKYEPGSMVEALQQGVWYPAYIDSVTRNGSYNLKFLGFHTTAELNENALRAIEIDQVVELPVKEAITEGFHCQAKYYVDTVVYPCSITKVTELGFQVLFDTYGNSEEVPYEYLRPAASSLDAEVGTGDPQASTTNADDGASASNSTEAAPKVAPAVLFKPIKIPENLQILPSDTEAEKERKRKRLRAIKSLNRHKNIDNERNLKQHGWKSFQFKAKKKGLKQGVSGVLSKRGSSMFASPDTVQGRVGVVGSGQGMTSFQDTRSKKPKPS
;
A
#
# COMPACT_ATOMS: atom_id res chain seq x y z
N MET A 1 13.60 11.63 -24.40
CA MET A 1 13.39 12.45 -25.61
C MET A 1 13.16 11.47 -26.75
N SER A 2 11.96 10.91 -26.86
CA SER A 2 11.69 9.91 -27.90
C SER A 2 11.12 10.65 -29.11
N ALA A 3 11.94 10.79 -30.15
CA ALA A 3 11.50 11.29 -31.44
C ALA A 3 10.57 10.25 -32.06
N ASP A 4 9.35 10.66 -32.39
CA ASP A 4 8.38 9.83 -33.07
C ASP A 4 8.80 9.69 -34.55
N ALA A 5 9.65 8.72 -34.88
CA ALA A 5 10.17 8.50 -36.23
C ALA A 5 9.02 8.21 -37.22
N SER A 6 9.01 8.78 -38.42
CA SER A 6 7.91 8.57 -39.37
C SER A 6 7.88 7.13 -39.90
N LEU A 7 6.74 6.69 -40.44
CA LEU A 7 6.60 5.34 -41.01
C LEU A 7 7.59 5.10 -42.16
N GLU A 8 7.74 6.09 -43.05
CA GLU A 8 8.69 6.06 -44.16
C GLU A 8 10.15 5.97 -43.68
N GLU A 9 10.47 6.63 -42.57
CA GLU A 9 11.80 6.54 -41.95
C GLU A 9 12.07 5.15 -41.36
N LEU A 10 11.06 4.51 -40.77
CA LEU A 10 11.18 3.14 -40.25
C LEU A 10 11.35 2.13 -41.38
N GLU A 11 10.62 2.28 -42.49
CA GLU A 11 10.78 1.44 -43.69
C GLU A 11 12.17 1.60 -44.31
N ALA A 12 12.66 2.83 -44.44
CA ALA A 12 14.01 3.09 -44.93
C ALA A 12 15.08 2.45 -44.01
N ARG A 13 14.91 2.56 -42.69
CA ARG A 13 15.80 1.92 -41.72
C ARG A 13 15.77 0.39 -41.83
N LEU A 14 14.60 -0.21 -42.02
CA LEU A 14 14.45 -1.66 -42.24
C LEU A 14 15.31 -2.09 -43.44
N VAL A 15 15.19 -1.39 -44.57
CA VAL A 15 16.00 -1.69 -45.77
C VAL A 15 17.49 -1.62 -45.46
N THR A 16 17.95 -0.57 -44.76
CA THR A 16 19.37 -0.44 -44.40
C THR A 16 19.85 -1.57 -43.48
N PHE A 17 19.06 -1.97 -42.49
CA PHE A 17 19.42 -3.07 -41.60
C PHE A 17 19.46 -4.42 -42.33
N THR A 18 18.55 -4.64 -43.29
CA THR A 18 18.58 -5.87 -44.10
C THR A 18 19.78 -5.93 -45.03
N GLU A 19 20.20 -4.81 -45.62
CA GLU A 19 21.42 -4.75 -46.44
C GLU A 19 22.67 -5.00 -45.59
N GLN A 20 22.74 -4.41 -44.39
CA GLN A 20 23.82 -4.67 -43.43
C GLN A 20 23.89 -6.15 -43.06
N LEU A 21 22.74 -6.78 -42.80
CA LEU A 21 22.68 -8.20 -42.48
C LEU A 21 23.18 -9.05 -43.65
N GLN A 22 22.82 -8.70 -44.89
CA GLN A 22 23.29 -9.40 -46.07
C GLN A 22 24.80 -9.30 -46.26
N ASN A 23 25.38 -8.12 -46.05
CA ASN A 23 26.84 -7.92 -46.10
C ASN A 23 27.55 -8.77 -45.04
N ILE A 24 27.04 -8.80 -43.81
CA ILE A 24 27.61 -9.66 -42.75
C ILE A 24 27.47 -11.14 -43.09
N HIS A 25 26.36 -11.54 -43.73
CA HIS A 25 26.19 -12.92 -44.18
C HIS A 25 27.19 -13.30 -45.29
N GLU A 26 27.56 -12.35 -46.16
CA GLU A 26 28.64 -12.55 -47.15
C GLU A 26 30.01 -12.69 -46.46
N LEU A 27 30.31 -11.88 -45.44
CA LEU A 27 31.53 -12.02 -44.64
C LEU A 27 31.58 -13.35 -43.88
N LEU A 28 30.42 -13.84 -43.42
CA LEU A 28 30.29 -15.16 -42.79
C LEU A 28 30.46 -16.31 -43.79
N GLN A 29 30.33 -16.10 -45.11
CA GLN A 29 30.65 -17.14 -46.09
C GLN A 29 32.15 -17.38 -46.19
N SER A 30 32.99 -16.34 -46.04
CA SER A 30 34.45 -16.50 -45.99
C SER A 30 34.93 -16.91 -44.60
N GLU A 31 34.30 -16.41 -43.54
CA GLU A 31 34.69 -16.67 -42.14
C GLU A 31 33.51 -17.19 -41.30
N PRO A 32 33.12 -18.47 -41.44
CA PRO A 32 31.91 -19.00 -40.80
C PRO A 32 31.98 -19.06 -39.26
N ASP A 33 33.18 -19.15 -38.69
CA ASP A 33 33.40 -19.25 -37.24
C ASP A 33 33.76 -17.91 -36.58
N ASN A 34 33.63 -16.78 -37.30
CA ASN A 34 33.91 -15.48 -36.72
C ASN A 34 32.81 -15.07 -35.73
N ALA A 35 33.16 -15.13 -34.44
CA ALA A 35 32.25 -14.84 -33.34
C ALA A 35 31.66 -13.42 -33.36
N GLU A 36 32.40 -12.43 -33.90
CA GLU A 36 31.93 -11.05 -33.98
C GLU A 36 30.83 -10.91 -35.03
N TYR A 37 31.03 -11.45 -36.24
CA TYR A 37 30.02 -11.44 -37.29
C TYR A 37 28.77 -12.22 -36.92
N LEU A 38 28.91 -13.36 -36.22
CA LEU A 38 27.79 -14.11 -35.68
C LEU A 38 27.01 -13.32 -34.62
N GLY A 39 27.70 -12.52 -33.79
CA GLY A 39 27.07 -11.63 -32.82
C GLY A 39 26.28 -10.51 -33.51
N ILE A 40 26.92 -9.79 -34.42
CA ILE A 40 26.28 -8.67 -35.13
C ILE A 40 25.11 -9.16 -35.99
N ALA A 41 25.20 -10.33 -36.62
CA ALA A 41 24.09 -10.92 -37.35
C ALA A 41 22.87 -11.17 -36.44
N LYS A 42 23.06 -11.69 -35.23
CA LYS A 42 21.97 -11.89 -34.26
C LYS A 42 21.35 -10.57 -33.83
N ASP A 43 22.18 -9.60 -33.48
CA ASP A 43 21.72 -8.27 -33.04
C ASP A 43 20.94 -7.56 -34.17
N LEU A 44 21.41 -7.65 -35.43
CA LEU A 44 20.70 -7.09 -36.58
C LEU A 44 19.35 -7.78 -36.83
N VAL A 45 19.27 -9.10 -36.67
CA VAL A 45 17.99 -9.83 -36.77
C VAL A 45 16.98 -9.30 -35.74
N GLU A 46 17.42 -9.10 -34.50
CA GLU A 46 16.57 -8.57 -33.43
C GLU A 46 16.11 -7.12 -33.73
N VAL A 47 17.02 -6.25 -34.19
CA VAL A 47 16.69 -4.88 -34.57
C VAL A 47 15.70 -4.83 -35.74
N ILE A 48 15.89 -5.68 -36.76
CA ILE A 48 14.97 -5.80 -37.89
C ILE A 48 13.59 -6.25 -37.41
N GLN A 49 13.53 -7.23 -36.50
CA GLN A 49 12.27 -7.72 -35.94
C GLN A 49 11.54 -6.60 -35.18
N LEU A 50 12.21 -5.90 -34.27
CA LEU A 50 11.62 -4.80 -33.51
C LEU A 50 11.16 -3.65 -34.43
N THR A 51 11.91 -3.37 -35.50
CA THR A 51 11.54 -2.35 -36.48
C THR A 51 10.29 -2.76 -37.26
N LYS A 52 10.18 -4.03 -37.67
CA LYS A 52 8.97 -4.59 -38.31
C LYS A 52 7.76 -4.50 -37.39
N GLU A 53 7.90 -4.93 -36.14
CA GLU A 53 6.84 -4.83 -35.13
C GLU A 53 6.40 -3.36 -34.92
N THR A 54 7.35 -2.43 -34.92
CA THR A 54 7.04 -0.99 -34.81
C THR A 54 6.28 -0.47 -36.03
N ILE A 55 6.65 -0.92 -37.24
CA ILE A 55 5.94 -0.58 -38.48
C ILE A 55 4.52 -1.16 -38.46
N ASP A 56 4.36 -2.43 -38.06
CA ASP A 56 3.05 -3.09 -37.97
C ASP A 56 2.13 -2.36 -36.97
N LEU A 57 2.67 -1.95 -35.81
CA LEU A 57 1.94 -1.11 -34.85
C LEU A 57 1.55 0.25 -35.46
N LYS A 58 2.41 0.86 -36.28
CA LYS A 58 2.14 2.14 -36.94
C LYS A 58 1.15 2.01 -38.10
N LEU A 59 1.18 0.91 -38.84
CA LEU A 59 0.21 0.56 -39.87
C LEU A 59 -1.17 0.26 -39.26
N HIS A 60 -1.21 -0.51 -38.16
CA HIS A 60 -2.45 -0.72 -37.41
C HIS A 60 -2.97 0.57 -36.77
N ALA A 61 -2.09 1.47 -36.31
CA ALA A 61 -2.48 2.80 -35.84
C ALA A 61 -2.98 3.72 -36.98
N ALA A 62 -2.46 3.57 -38.20
CA ALA A 62 -2.89 4.29 -39.40
C ALA A 62 -4.12 3.66 -40.09
N SER A 63 -4.44 2.41 -39.77
CA SER A 63 -5.64 1.68 -40.21
C SER A 63 -6.91 2.09 -39.46
N PHE A 64 -6.82 2.99 -38.47
CA PHE A 64 -7.97 3.77 -38.03
C PHE A 64 -8.22 4.89 -39.04
N PRO A 65 -9.42 5.02 -39.60
CA PRO A 65 -9.67 5.97 -40.67
C PRO A 65 -9.42 7.39 -40.17
N LYS A 66 -8.54 8.09 -40.88
CA LYS A 66 -8.33 9.53 -40.79
C LYS A 66 -9.56 10.20 -41.43
N VAL A 67 -10.64 10.37 -40.66
CA VAL A 67 -11.82 11.10 -41.12
C VAL A 67 -11.47 12.59 -41.19
N VAL A 68 -11.52 13.12 -42.41
CA VAL A 68 -11.48 14.55 -42.73
C VAL A 68 -12.69 15.22 -42.08
N GLN A 69 -12.47 16.34 -41.40
CA GLN A 69 -13.50 17.16 -40.76
C GLN A 69 -14.56 17.65 -41.76
N GLU A 70 -15.76 17.10 -41.62
CA GLU A 70 -17.03 17.84 -41.68
C GLU A 70 -17.66 17.66 -40.28
N PRO A 71 -18.28 18.68 -39.66
CA PRO A 71 -18.67 18.62 -38.25
C PRO A 71 -19.78 17.58 -38.02
N GLN A 72 -19.38 16.35 -37.72
CA GLN A 72 -20.26 15.29 -37.24
C GLN A 72 -19.83 14.86 -35.84
N GLU A 73 -20.84 14.75 -34.97
CA GLU A 73 -20.75 14.51 -33.53
C GLU A 73 -19.82 13.33 -33.18
N PRO A 74 -19.05 13.41 -32.08
CA PRO A 74 -18.07 12.39 -31.73
C PRO A 74 -18.78 11.07 -31.40
N ILE A 75 -18.38 10.00 -32.11
CA ILE A 75 -18.75 8.63 -31.78
C ILE A 75 -18.14 8.31 -30.40
N PRO A 76 -18.95 7.94 -29.38
CA PRO A 76 -18.42 7.66 -28.05
C PRO A 76 -17.52 6.42 -28.08
N LEU A 77 -16.31 6.52 -27.53
CA LEU A 77 -15.59 5.34 -27.07
C LEU A 77 -16.46 4.71 -25.97
N GLU A 78 -16.94 3.48 -26.17
CA GLU A 78 -17.67 2.74 -25.12
C GLU A 78 -16.70 2.39 -24.00
N LEU A 79 -16.51 3.33 -23.08
CA LEU A 79 -15.83 3.12 -21.82
C LEU A 79 -16.78 2.40 -20.88
N LYS A 80 -16.40 1.22 -20.40
CA LYS A 80 -17.20 0.50 -19.39
C LYS A 80 -17.23 1.23 -18.05
N TYR A 81 -16.16 1.97 -17.75
CA TYR A 81 -16.07 2.79 -16.56
C TYR A 81 -15.59 4.20 -16.94
N GLU A 82 -16.24 5.22 -16.38
CA GLU A 82 -15.88 6.60 -16.67
C GLU A 82 -14.88 7.15 -15.63
N PRO A 83 -13.96 8.06 -16.02
CA PRO A 83 -13.19 8.84 -15.05
C PRO A 83 -14.11 9.49 -14.02
N GLY A 84 -13.76 9.39 -12.75
CA GLY A 84 -14.62 9.81 -11.65
C GLY A 84 -15.39 8.67 -10.97
N SER A 85 -15.46 7.49 -11.58
CA SER A 85 -16.18 6.35 -11.01
C SER A 85 -15.39 5.65 -9.90
N MET A 86 -16.11 5.02 -8.97
CA MET A 86 -15.55 4.14 -7.95
C MET A 86 -15.67 2.68 -8.39
N VAL A 87 -14.56 1.94 -8.33
CA VAL A 87 -14.46 0.54 -8.77
C VAL A 87 -13.66 -0.29 -7.76
N GLU A 88 -13.76 -1.61 -7.88
CA GLU A 88 -12.81 -2.51 -7.21
C GLU A 88 -11.76 -2.97 -8.22
N ALA A 89 -10.49 -2.87 -7.85
CA ALA A 89 -9.34 -3.20 -8.69
C ALA A 89 -8.55 -4.37 -8.10
N LEU A 90 -8.21 -5.35 -8.93
CA LEU A 90 -7.49 -6.54 -8.53
C LEU A 90 -5.99 -6.25 -8.37
N GLN A 91 -5.47 -6.44 -7.17
CA GLN A 91 -4.04 -6.33 -6.88
C GLN A 91 -3.60 -7.50 -6.00
N GLN A 92 -2.58 -8.26 -6.43
CA GLN A 92 -2.06 -9.42 -5.69
C GLN A 92 -3.13 -10.45 -5.28
N GLY A 93 -4.19 -10.62 -6.09
CA GLY A 93 -5.27 -11.56 -5.82
C GLY A 93 -6.37 -11.05 -4.89
N VAL A 94 -6.28 -9.81 -4.41
CA VAL A 94 -7.29 -9.15 -3.56
C VAL A 94 -7.89 -7.98 -4.32
N TRP A 95 -9.20 -7.77 -4.17
CA TRP A 95 -9.92 -6.65 -4.77
C TRP A 95 -9.91 -5.46 -3.81
N TYR A 96 -9.33 -4.34 -4.24
CA TYR A 96 -9.23 -3.12 -3.44
C TYR A 96 -10.13 -2.03 -4.03
N PRO A 97 -10.78 -1.22 -3.19
CA PRO A 97 -11.51 -0.05 -3.66
C PRO A 97 -10.55 0.98 -4.27
N ALA A 98 -10.91 1.47 -5.45
CA ALA A 98 -10.11 2.44 -6.20
C ALA A 98 -11.01 3.44 -6.94
N TYR A 99 -10.48 4.64 -7.10
CA TYR A 99 -11.08 5.72 -7.88
C TYR A 99 -10.45 5.78 -9.27
N ILE A 100 -11.25 5.93 -10.32
CA ILE A 100 -10.75 6.12 -11.69
C ILE A 100 -10.36 7.57 -11.89
N ASP A 101 -9.06 7.82 -12.04
CA ASP A 101 -8.51 9.16 -12.26
C ASP A 101 -8.59 9.56 -13.74
N SER A 102 -8.14 8.68 -14.64
CA SER A 102 -8.20 8.92 -16.08
C SER A 102 -8.16 7.62 -16.88
N VAL A 103 -8.59 7.68 -18.14
CA VAL A 103 -8.44 6.58 -19.10
C VAL A 103 -7.46 7.00 -20.18
N THR A 104 -6.47 6.15 -20.44
CA THR A 104 -5.47 6.36 -21.48
C THR A 104 -6.05 6.01 -22.86
N ARG A 105 -5.51 6.60 -23.94
CA ARG A 105 -5.98 6.35 -25.33
C ARG A 105 -5.95 4.88 -25.76
N ASN A 106 -5.11 4.07 -25.11
CA ASN A 106 -4.99 2.62 -25.32
C ASN A 106 -6.09 1.79 -24.60
N GLY A 107 -7.00 2.43 -23.85
CA GLY A 107 -8.05 1.76 -23.09
C GLY A 107 -7.63 1.27 -21.69
N SER A 108 -6.43 1.63 -21.22
CA SER A 108 -6.00 1.35 -19.85
C SER A 108 -6.49 2.43 -18.88
N TYR A 109 -6.82 2.03 -17.66
CA TYR A 109 -7.38 2.88 -16.61
C TYR A 109 -6.28 3.24 -15.61
N ASN A 110 -6.08 4.53 -15.38
CA ASN A 110 -5.29 5.04 -14.28
C ASN A 110 -6.18 5.20 -13.05
N LEU A 111 -5.80 4.52 -11.98
CA LEU A 111 -6.62 4.38 -10.78
C LEU A 111 -5.84 4.84 -9.57
N LYS A 112 -6.54 5.31 -8.53
CA LYS A 112 -6.00 5.64 -7.22
C LYS A 112 -6.66 4.78 -6.16
N PHE A 113 -5.88 3.92 -5.50
CA PHE A 113 -6.38 3.05 -4.44
C PHE A 113 -6.70 3.85 -3.16
N LEU A 114 -7.85 3.55 -2.56
CA LEU A 114 -8.23 4.13 -1.26
C LEU A 114 -7.38 3.52 -0.15
N GLY A 115 -7.10 4.29 0.90
CA GLY A 115 -6.28 3.89 2.05
C GLY A 115 -4.79 3.98 1.78
N PHE A 116 -4.32 3.42 0.66
CA PHE A 116 -2.90 3.43 0.28
C PHE A 116 -2.50 4.68 -0.50
N HIS A 117 -3.45 5.38 -1.13
CA HIS A 117 -3.23 6.57 -1.97
C HIS A 117 -2.23 6.35 -3.11
N THR A 118 -1.98 5.09 -3.47
CA THR A 118 -1.07 4.69 -4.55
C THR A 118 -1.85 4.65 -5.85
N THR A 119 -1.19 4.99 -6.96
CA THR A 119 -1.79 4.92 -8.30
C THR A 119 -1.29 3.70 -9.07
N ALA A 120 -2.11 3.18 -9.98
CA ALA A 120 -1.75 2.10 -10.88
C ALA A 120 -2.47 2.23 -12.23
N GLU A 121 -1.83 1.73 -13.28
CA GLU A 121 -2.41 1.57 -14.61
C GLU A 121 -2.84 0.12 -14.79
N LEU A 122 -4.14 -0.12 -14.97
CA LEU A 122 -4.74 -1.45 -15.10
C LEU A 122 -5.65 -1.51 -16.33
N ASN A 123 -5.82 -2.72 -16.86
CA ASN A 123 -6.81 -2.98 -17.92
C ASN A 123 -8.18 -3.31 -17.32
N GLU A 124 -9.23 -3.23 -18.14
CA GLU A 124 -10.62 -3.51 -17.74
C GLU A 124 -10.77 -4.87 -17.03
N ASN A 125 -10.03 -5.90 -17.44
CA ASN A 125 -10.10 -7.25 -16.85
C ASN A 125 -9.71 -7.30 -15.37
N ALA A 126 -8.96 -6.31 -14.89
CA ALA A 126 -8.58 -6.20 -13.49
C ALA A 126 -9.53 -5.29 -12.70
N LEU A 127 -10.66 -4.88 -13.30
CA LEU A 127 -11.64 -3.98 -12.69
C LEU A 127 -13.01 -4.64 -12.62
N ARG A 128 -13.75 -4.29 -11.57
CA ARG A 128 -15.17 -4.61 -11.45
C ARG A 128 -15.92 -3.45 -10.81
N ALA A 129 -17.21 -3.35 -11.13
CA ALA A 129 -18.09 -2.39 -10.48
C ALA A 129 -18.26 -2.76 -9.00
N ILE A 130 -18.41 -1.74 -8.14
CA ILE A 130 -18.83 -1.97 -6.75
C ILE A 130 -20.30 -2.35 -6.77
N GLU A 131 -20.63 -3.52 -6.22
CA GLU A 131 -22.02 -3.95 -6.04
C GLU A 131 -22.70 -3.10 -4.96
N ILE A 132 -23.70 -2.32 -5.36
CA ILE A 132 -24.52 -1.51 -4.46
C ILE A 132 -25.82 -2.28 -4.22
N ASP A 133 -26.01 -2.78 -3.01
CA ASP A 133 -27.31 -3.31 -2.60
C ASP A 133 -28.30 -2.14 -2.57
N GLN A 134 -29.38 -2.21 -3.34
CA GLN A 134 -30.30 -1.09 -3.61
C GLN A 134 -31.13 -0.61 -2.39
N VAL A 135 -30.87 -1.11 -1.18
CA VAL A 135 -31.68 -0.89 0.03
C VAL A 135 -30.91 -0.12 1.11
N VAL A 136 -30.13 0.88 0.69
CA VAL A 136 -29.23 1.64 1.59
C VAL A 136 -29.80 3.03 1.81
N GLU A 137 -30.59 3.19 2.86
CA GLU A 137 -31.08 4.49 3.33
C GLU A 137 -29.97 5.22 4.10
N LEU A 138 -28.87 5.53 3.39
CA LEU A 138 -27.82 6.39 3.92
C LEU A 138 -28.11 7.86 3.57
N PRO A 139 -27.78 8.79 4.48
CA PRO A 139 -27.81 10.20 4.17
C PRO A 139 -26.80 10.52 3.06
N VAL A 140 -27.09 11.57 2.29
CA VAL A 140 -26.23 12.03 1.18
C VAL A 140 -24.79 12.25 1.65
N LYS A 141 -23.80 12.02 0.77
CA LYS A 141 -22.36 12.10 1.06
C LYS A 141 -21.98 13.35 1.87
N GLU A 142 -22.59 14.49 1.59
CA GLU A 142 -22.28 15.79 2.24
C GLU A 142 -22.86 15.92 3.66
N ALA A 143 -23.90 15.16 4.00
CA ALA A 143 -24.51 15.16 5.34
C ALA A 143 -23.72 14.29 6.33
N ILE A 144 -22.85 13.42 5.81
CA ILE A 144 -22.02 12.53 6.61
C ILE A 144 -20.81 13.31 7.14
N THR A 145 -20.68 13.37 8.46
CA THR A 145 -19.63 14.12 9.16
C THR A 145 -18.82 13.24 10.12
N GLU A 146 -17.70 13.77 10.62
CA GLU A 146 -16.88 13.10 11.61
C GLU A 146 -17.70 12.77 12.88
N GLY A 147 -17.59 11.54 13.37
CA GLY A 147 -18.38 10.99 14.47
C GLY A 147 -19.64 10.26 14.04
N PHE A 148 -20.01 10.27 12.75
CA PHE A 148 -21.17 9.52 12.26
C PHE A 148 -20.97 8.00 12.44
N HIS A 149 -21.88 7.35 13.15
CA HIS A 149 -21.89 5.90 13.34
C HIS A 149 -22.66 5.23 12.20
N CYS A 150 -22.03 4.22 11.60
CA CYS A 150 -22.57 3.48 10.46
C CYS A 150 -21.98 2.08 10.45
N GLN A 151 -22.21 1.34 9.36
CA GLN A 151 -21.47 0.12 9.09
C GLN A 151 -20.71 0.27 7.77
N ALA A 152 -19.61 -0.44 7.61
CA ALA A 152 -18.82 -0.42 6.39
C ALA A 152 -18.40 -1.84 5.98
N LYS A 153 -18.45 -2.12 4.67
CA LYS A 153 -17.86 -3.32 4.07
C LYS A 153 -16.34 -3.26 4.19
N TYR A 154 -15.73 -4.32 4.72
CA TYR A 154 -14.27 -4.48 4.75
C TYR A 154 -13.80 -5.17 3.47
N TYR A 155 -12.80 -4.60 2.79
CA TYR A 155 -12.40 -5.06 1.44
C TYR A 155 -11.79 -6.47 1.41
N VAL A 156 -11.19 -6.92 2.52
CA VAL A 156 -10.45 -8.20 2.57
C VAL A 156 -11.41 -9.39 2.57
N ASP A 157 -12.43 -9.35 3.42
CA ASP A 157 -13.38 -10.44 3.61
C ASP A 157 -14.77 -10.14 3.04
N THR A 158 -14.99 -8.91 2.55
CA THR A 158 -16.27 -8.40 2.03
C THR A 158 -17.40 -8.35 3.05
N VAL A 159 -17.07 -8.44 4.34
CA VAL A 159 -18.04 -8.45 5.45
C VAL A 159 -18.29 -7.03 5.94
N VAL A 160 -19.54 -6.73 6.32
CA VAL A 160 -19.94 -5.44 6.87
C VAL A 160 -19.76 -5.43 8.39
N TYR A 161 -19.07 -4.41 8.90
CA TYR A 161 -18.81 -4.24 10.33
C TYR A 161 -19.26 -2.86 10.84
N PRO A 162 -19.68 -2.73 12.11
CA PRO A 162 -19.97 -1.44 12.70
C PRO A 162 -18.70 -0.59 12.81
N CYS A 163 -18.84 0.69 12.46
CA CYS A 163 -17.75 1.64 12.47
C CYS A 163 -18.23 3.07 12.73
N SER A 164 -17.29 3.92 13.11
CA SER A 164 -17.49 5.37 13.21
C SER A 164 -16.62 6.10 12.19
N ILE A 165 -17.17 7.13 11.55
CA ILE A 165 -16.43 7.97 10.62
C ILE A 165 -15.51 8.88 11.41
N THR A 166 -14.22 8.82 11.11
CA THR A 166 -13.19 9.62 11.79
C THR A 166 -12.75 10.83 11.00
N LYS A 167 -12.84 10.75 9.66
CA LYS A 167 -12.44 11.82 8.74
C LYS A 167 -13.15 11.65 7.41
N VAL A 168 -13.65 12.73 6.82
CA VAL A 168 -14.13 12.76 5.43
C VAL A 168 -12.95 13.02 4.50
N THR A 169 -12.78 12.19 3.47
CA THR A 169 -11.71 12.36 2.47
C THR A 169 -12.31 12.78 1.13
N GLU A 170 -11.45 13.17 0.18
CA GLU A 170 -11.89 13.60 -1.16
C GLU A 170 -12.64 12.46 -1.88
N LEU A 171 -12.12 11.23 -1.76
CA LEU A 171 -12.59 10.06 -2.48
C LEU A 171 -13.55 9.17 -1.67
N GLY A 172 -13.61 9.33 -0.35
CA GLY A 172 -14.42 8.47 0.52
C GLY A 172 -14.41 8.90 1.98
N PHE A 173 -14.32 7.92 2.88
CA PHE A 173 -14.40 8.15 4.32
C PHE A 173 -13.38 7.29 5.06
N GLN A 174 -12.66 7.90 5.99
CA GLN A 174 -11.85 7.18 6.95
C GLN A 174 -12.76 6.67 8.07
N VAL A 175 -12.98 5.36 8.12
CA VAL A 175 -13.79 4.67 9.14
C VAL A 175 -12.89 4.02 10.19
N LEU A 176 -13.34 3.99 11.45
CA LEU A 176 -12.74 3.20 12.53
C LEU A 176 -13.71 2.07 12.87
N PHE A 177 -13.29 0.82 12.66
CA PHE A 177 -14.10 -0.34 12.98
C PHE A 177 -14.11 -0.59 14.48
N ASP A 178 -15.30 -0.77 15.05
CA ASP A 178 -15.50 -0.89 16.50
C ASP A 178 -14.97 -2.22 17.04
N THR A 179 -15.00 -3.27 16.21
CA THR A 179 -14.62 -4.64 16.58
C THR A 179 -13.11 -4.81 16.74
N TYR A 180 -12.32 -4.28 15.81
CA TYR A 180 -10.87 -4.51 15.74
C TYR A 180 -10.03 -3.24 16.02
N GLY A 181 -10.67 -2.06 15.99
CA GLY A 181 -10.02 -0.76 16.22
C GLY A 181 -9.01 -0.38 15.14
N ASN A 182 -9.13 -0.95 13.94
CA ASN A 182 -8.39 -0.54 12.75
C ASN A 182 -9.13 0.61 12.05
N SER A 183 -8.36 1.53 11.49
CA SER A 183 -8.88 2.60 10.65
C SER A 183 -8.56 2.29 9.19
N GLU A 184 -9.56 2.42 8.33
CA GLU A 184 -9.46 2.15 6.88
C GLU A 184 -10.15 3.28 6.12
N GLU A 185 -9.74 3.55 4.89
CA GLU A 185 -10.45 4.48 4.01
C GLU A 185 -11.31 3.69 3.02
N VAL A 186 -12.61 3.95 3.04
CA VAL A 186 -13.60 3.19 2.25
C VAL A 186 -14.41 4.12 1.34
N PRO A 187 -14.90 3.62 0.19
CA PRO A 187 -15.86 4.34 -0.66
C PRO A 187 -17.16 4.64 0.08
N TYR A 188 -17.96 5.59 -0.44
CA TYR A 188 -19.33 5.79 0.03
C TYR A 188 -20.19 4.53 -0.16
N GLU A 189 -19.96 3.81 -1.25
CA GLU A 189 -20.68 2.61 -1.69
C GLU A 189 -20.54 1.43 -0.70
N TYR A 190 -19.46 1.44 0.09
CA TYR A 190 -19.21 0.46 1.14
C TYR A 190 -19.95 0.76 2.44
N LEU A 191 -20.42 1.99 2.62
CA LEU A 191 -21.17 2.35 3.79
C LEU A 191 -22.57 1.72 3.75
N ARG A 192 -23.08 1.42 4.94
CA ARG A 192 -24.44 0.97 5.21
C ARG A 192 -24.97 1.73 6.43
N PRO A 193 -26.30 1.89 6.58
CA PRO A 193 -26.87 2.58 7.73
C PRO A 193 -26.45 1.87 9.02
N ALA A 194 -26.37 2.59 10.13
CA ALA A 194 -26.24 1.93 11.41
C ALA A 194 -27.43 0.99 11.59
N ALA A 195 -27.19 -0.30 11.84
CA ALA A 195 -28.26 -1.25 12.05
C ALA A 195 -29.19 -0.70 13.15
N SER A 196 -30.44 -0.44 12.77
CA SER A 196 -31.52 -0.33 13.75
C SER A 196 -31.58 -1.67 14.48
N SER A 197 -31.81 -1.62 15.78
CA SER A 197 -31.71 -2.75 16.70
C SER A 197 -32.77 -3.86 16.49
N LEU A 198 -33.24 -4.10 15.27
CA LEU A 198 -34.28 -5.09 14.93
C LEU A 198 -33.75 -6.30 14.14
N ASP A 199 -32.56 -6.23 13.51
CA ASP A 199 -31.98 -7.36 12.76
C ASP A 199 -30.90 -8.14 13.54
N ALA A 200 -30.87 -8.01 14.86
CA ALA A 200 -30.05 -8.83 15.75
C ALA A 200 -30.74 -10.15 16.12
N GLU A 201 -31.11 -10.96 15.13
CA GLU A 201 -31.62 -12.33 15.31
C GLU A 201 -30.66 -13.33 14.65
N VAL A 202 -29.47 -13.53 15.24
CA VAL A 202 -28.86 -14.86 15.44
C VAL A 202 -27.91 -14.76 16.65
N GLY A 203 -28.29 -15.37 17.77
CA GLY A 203 -27.30 -15.79 18.78
C GLY A 203 -27.52 -15.36 20.24
N THR A 204 -28.72 -15.56 20.78
CA THR A 204 -29.04 -16.01 22.15
C THR A 204 -28.24 -15.42 23.34
N GLY A 205 -28.94 -14.68 24.21
CA GLY A 205 -28.73 -14.73 25.66
C GLY A 205 -28.77 -13.39 26.42
N ASP A 206 -29.95 -12.78 26.54
CA ASP A 206 -30.32 -11.86 27.63
C ASP A 206 -30.48 -12.64 28.98
N PRO A 207 -30.49 -12.03 30.19
CA PRO A 207 -31.27 -10.82 30.48
C PRO A 207 -30.65 -9.75 31.45
N GLN A 208 -30.93 -8.47 31.12
CA GLN A 208 -31.65 -7.47 31.98
C GLN A 208 -30.87 -6.89 33.20
N ALA A 209 -30.94 -5.61 33.60
CA ALA A 209 -32.02 -4.62 33.64
C ALA A 209 -31.37 -3.20 33.82
N SER A 210 -31.78 -2.14 33.13
CA SER A 210 -32.89 -1.20 33.41
C SER A 210 -32.54 0.10 34.20
N THR A 211 -32.81 1.25 33.57
CA THR A 211 -33.29 2.55 34.13
C THR A 211 -32.27 3.41 34.92
N THR A 212 -32.20 4.76 34.91
CA THR A 212 -33.15 5.88 34.70
C THR A 212 -32.37 7.20 34.40
N ASN A 213 -32.95 8.06 33.56
CA ASN A 213 -33.12 9.54 33.63
C ASN A 213 -32.03 10.53 34.12
N ALA A 214 -31.96 11.62 33.34
CA ALA A 214 -31.84 13.05 33.70
C ALA A 214 -30.51 13.60 34.23
N ASP A 215 -29.94 14.60 33.55
CA ASP A 215 -30.12 16.04 33.87
C ASP A 215 -28.98 16.91 33.29
N ASP A 216 -29.35 18.16 33.04
CA ASP A 216 -28.67 19.41 32.70
C ASP A 216 -27.15 19.56 32.81
N GLY A 217 -26.65 20.52 32.02
CA GLY A 217 -25.79 21.55 32.62
C GLY A 217 -24.51 21.87 31.87
N ALA A 218 -24.60 22.93 31.06
CA ALA A 218 -23.54 23.61 30.35
C ALA A 218 -22.25 23.94 31.16
N SER A 219 -21.11 24.00 30.45
CA SER A 219 -20.14 25.08 30.64
C SER A 219 -19.20 25.23 29.45
N ALA A 220 -19.31 26.39 28.81
CA ALA A 220 -18.40 26.91 27.81
C ALA A 220 -17.12 27.46 28.46
N SER A 221 -15.98 27.36 27.78
CA SER A 221 -14.95 28.42 27.83
C SER A 221 -14.05 28.39 26.59
N ASN A 222 -13.92 29.59 26.01
CA ASN A 222 -13.15 29.99 24.84
C ASN A 222 -11.63 29.83 24.99
N SER A 223 -10.92 29.64 23.87
CA SER A 223 -9.72 30.43 23.54
C SER A 223 -9.31 30.35 22.06
N THR A 224 -9.29 31.54 21.49
CA THR A 224 -8.65 32.19 20.33
C THR A 224 -7.33 31.64 19.73
N GLU A 225 -7.28 31.65 18.38
CA GLU A 225 -6.24 32.08 17.38
C GLU A 225 -4.77 31.56 17.29
N ALA A 226 -4.42 31.24 16.03
CA ALA A 226 -3.18 31.53 15.26
C ALA A 226 -2.03 30.47 15.03
N ALA A 227 -2.10 29.82 13.86
CA ALA A 227 -1.06 29.54 12.83
C ALA A 227 0.14 28.55 13.10
N PRO A 228 0.88 28.12 12.04
CA PRO A 228 0.66 26.92 11.21
C PRO A 228 1.73 25.84 11.46
N LYS A 229 1.36 24.54 11.51
CA LYS A 229 2.34 23.44 11.65
C LYS A 229 2.00 22.23 10.78
N VAL A 230 3.03 21.84 10.02
CA VAL A 230 3.16 20.68 9.12
C VAL A 230 2.63 19.41 9.78
N ALA A 231 1.89 18.61 8.98
CA ALA A 231 1.15 17.41 9.37
C ALA A 231 1.88 16.49 10.38
N PRO A 232 1.30 16.22 11.57
CA PRO A 232 1.82 15.23 12.48
C PRO A 232 1.39 13.82 12.06
N ALA A 233 2.33 12.88 12.11
CA ALA A 233 2.09 11.45 11.96
C ALA A 233 0.98 10.98 12.92
N VAL A 234 0.05 10.19 12.40
CA VAL A 234 -1.14 9.70 13.12
C VAL A 234 -0.71 8.79 14.27
N LEU A 235 -0.72 9.31 15.49
CA LEU A 235 -0.54 8.55 16.72
C LEU A 235 -1.78 7.66 16.95
N PHE A 236 -1.64 6.34 16.88
CA PHE A 236 -2.69 5.41 17.34
C PHE A 236 -3.01 5.69 18.81
N LYS A 237 -4.25 6.13 19.09
CA LYS A 237 -4.75 6.29 20.45
C LYS A 237 -5.10 4.91 21.03
N PRO A 238 -4.69 4.58 22.28
CA PRO A 238 -4.95 3.28 22.88
C PRO A 238 -6.45 3.02 23.07
N ILE A 239 -6.88 1.77 22.89
CA ILE A 239 -8.28 1.33 23.06
C ILE A 239 -8.72 1.65 24.50
N LYS A 240 -9.74 2.50 24.67
CA LYS A 240 -10.32 2.82 25.97
C LYS A 240 -10.95 1.55 26.55
N ILE A 241 -10.60 1.21 27.79
CA ILE A 241 -11.14 0.04 28.49
C ILE A 241 -12.62 0.34 28.79
N PRO A 242 -13.58 -0.45 28.28
CA PRO A 242 -15.00 -0.17 28.51
C PRO A 242 -15.38 -0.37 29.98
N GLU A 243 -16.21 0.53 30.48
CA GLU A 243 -16.67 0.62 31.88
C GLU A 243 -17.49 -0.59 32.35
N ASN A 244 -18.08 -1.35 31.41
CA ASN A 244 -18.80 -2.61 31.67
C ASN A 244 -17.92 -3.78 32.16
N LEU A 245 -16.60 -3.55 32.33
CA LEU A 245 -15.65 -4.50 32.91
C LEU A 245 -15.13 -4.07 34.30
N GLN A 246 -15.66 -3.00 34.90
CA GLN A 246 -15.32 -2.66 36.28
C GLN A 246 -15.82 -3.75 37.24
N ILE A 247 -14.97 -4.12 38.20
CA ILE A 247 -15.28 -5.17 39.19
C ILE A 247 -16.14 -4.53 40.27
N LEU A 248 -17.45 -4.81 40.26
CA LEU A 248 -18.30 -4.46 41.39
C LEU A 248 -18.05 -5.44 42.55
N PRO A 249 -18.11 -4.98 43.81
CA PRO A 249 -17.95 -5.85 44.97
C PRO A 249 -19.02 -6.95 45.05
N SER A 250 -20.15 -6.80 44.35
CA SER A 250 -21.31 -7.71 44.35
C SER A 250 -21.20 -8.97 43.46
N ASP A 251 -20.21 -9.06 42.56
CA ASP A 251 -20.12 -10.19 41.59
C ASP A 251 -19.47 -11.46 42.19
N THR A 252 -19.85 -12.64 41.69
CA THR A 252 -19.27 -13.95 42.09
C THR A 252 -17.79 -14.09 41.67
N GLU A 253 -16.98 -14.87 42.43
CA GLU A 253 -15.52 -14.97 42.21
C GLU A 253 -15.15 -15.42 40.78
N ALA A 254 -15.96 -16.28 40.16
CA ALA A 254 -15.79 -16.75 38.78
C ALA A 254 -15.98 -15.64 37.73
N GLU A 255 -16.91 -14.71 37.95
CA GLU A 255 -17.17 -13.59 37.04
C GLU A 255 -16.10 -12.50 37.17
N LYS A 256 -15.62 -12.27 38.40
CA LYS A 256 -14.49 -11.37 38.69
C LYS A 256 -13.20 -11.85 38.02
N GLU A 257 -12.95 -13.15 37.97
CA GLU A 257 -11.79 -13.71 37.28
C GLU A 257 -11.92 -13.61 35.75
N ARG A 258 -13.11 -13.87 35.19
CA ARG A 258 -13.39 -13.69 33.76
C ARG A 258 -13.18 -12.24 33.31
N LYS A 259 -13.68 -11.26 34.09
CA LYS A 259 -13.48 -9.82 33.84
C LYS A 259 -12.00 -9.44 33.95
N ARG A 260 -11.29 -9.91 34.98
CA ARG A 260 -9.84 -9.66 35.16
C ARG A 260 -9.00 -10.24 34.02
N LYS A 261 -9.33 -11.43 33.51
CA LYS A 261 -8.65 -12.07 32.38
C LYS A 261 -8.85 -11.28 31.09
N ARG A 262 -10.08 -10.84 30.81
CA ARG A 262 -10.40 -9.96 29.67
C ARG A 262 -9.68 -8.61 29.76
N LEU A 263 -9.62 -8.00 30.95
CA LEU A 263 -8.88 -6.75 31.18
C LEU A 263 -7.38 -6.90 30.91
N ARG A 264 -6.76 -8.00 31.36
CA ARG A 264 -5.34 -8.31 31.11
C ARG A 264 -5.08 -8.53 29.62
N ALA A 265 -5.97 -9.21 28.92
CA ALA A 265 -5.86 -9.42 27.47
C ALA A 265 -5.94 -8.09 26.71
N ILE A 266 -6.90 -7.22 27.03
CA ILE A 266 -7.05 -5.89 26.43
C ILE A 266 -5.82 -5.02 26.72
N LYS A 267 -5.32 -5.02 27.97
CA LYS A 267 -4.11 -4.27 28.35
C LYS A 267 -2.86 -4.77 27.64
N SER A 268 -2.74 -6.09 27.46
CA SER A 268 -1.65 -6.72 26.71
C SER A 268 -1.70 -6.36 25.22
N LEU A 269 -2.90 -6.37 24.63
CA LEU A 269 -3.13 -5.99 23.24
C LEU A 269 -2.78 -4.51 23.00
N ASN A 270 -3.21 -3.61 23.90
CA ASN A 270 -2.82 -2.20 23.84
C ASN A 270 -1.31 -1.99 23.98
N ARG A 271 -0.64 -2.77 24.81
CA ARG A 271 0.83 -2.74 24.94
C ARG A 271 1.51 -3.18 23.63
N HIS A 272 1.04 -4.25 23.00
CA HIS A 272 1.57 -4.72 21.72
C HIS A 272 1.35 -3.69 20.59
N LYS A 273 0.12 -3.17 20.46
CA LYS A 273 -0.21 -2.15 19.46
C LYS A 273 0.64 -0.88 19.61
N ASN A 274 0.94 -0.46 20.83
CA ASN A 274 1.82 0.69 21.07
C ASN A 274 3.28 0.42 20.63
N ILE A 275 3.78 -0.79 20.89
CA ILE A 275 5.12 -1.21 20.45
C ILE A 275 5.21 -1.24 18.92
N ASP A 276 4.19 -1.77 18.25
CA ASP A 276 4.18 -1.85 16.79
C ASP A 276 4.02 -0.47 16.13
N ASN A 277 3.23 0.43 16.73
CA ASN A 277 3.18 1.82 16.31
C ASN A 277 4.55 2.50 16.43
N GLU A 278 5.25 2.32 17.56
CA GLU A 278 6.60 2.86 17.75
C GLU A 278 7.61 2.31 16.73
N ARG A 279 7.51 1.02 16.39
CA ARG A 279 8.31 0.39 15.34
C ARG A 279 8.01 0.99 13.97
N ASN A 280 6.74 1.15 13.62
CA ASN A 280 6.32 1.72 12.35
C ASN A 280 6.78 3.18 12.21
N LEU A 281 6.64 3.98 13.27
CA LEU A 281 7.12 5.36 13.31
C LEU A 281 8.64 5.44 13.11
N LYS A 282 9.41 4.56 13.76
CA LYS A 282 10.88 4.45 13.56
C LYS A 282 11.23 4.03 12.14
N GLN A 283 10.51 3.06 11.56
CA GLN A 283 10.71 2.64 10.17
C GLN A 283 10.42 3.77 9.19
N HIS A 284 9.30 4.49 9.37
CA HIS A 284 8.92 5.61 8.53
C HIS A 284 9.92 6.78 8.66
N GLY A 285 10.38 7.07 9.88
CA GLY A 285 11.47 8.01 10.14
C GLY A 285 12.75 7.63 9.41
N TRP A 286 13.15 6.36 9.47
CA TRP A 286 14.36 5.87 8.79
C TRP A 286 14.23 5.88 7.26
N LYS A 287 13.08 5.48 6.70
CA LYS A 287 12.78 5.63 5.27
C LYS A 287 12.88 7.09 4.83
N SER A 288 12.30 8.02 5.60
CA SER A 288 12.38 9.46 5.29
C SER A 288 13.81 10.01 5.36
N PHE A 289 14.65 9.49 6.29
CA PHE A 289 16.07 9.82 6.37
C PHE A 289 16.84 9.29 5.15
N GLN A 290 16.55 8.06 4.71
CA GLN A 290 17.15 7.47 3.50
C GLN A 290 16.79 8.27 2.23
N PHE A 291 15.53 8.66 2.07
CA PHE A 291 15.09 9.51 0.96
C PHE A 291 15.70 10.92 1.02
N LYS A 292 15.84 11.52 2.21
CA LYS A 292 16.54 12.81 2.40
C LYS A 292 18.04 12.70 2.10
N ALA A 293 18.69 11.60 2.48
CA ALA A 293 20.10 11.34 2.17
C ALA A 293 20.33 11.15 0.66
N LYS A 294 19.45 10.41 -0.03
CA LYS A 294 19.46 10.30 -1.51
C LYS A 294 19.23 11.66 -2.19
N LYS A 295 18.28 12.47 -1.69
CA LYS A 295 17.98 13.80 -2.24
C LYS A 295 19.12 14.81 -2.02
N LYS A 296 19.97 14.62 -1.00
CA LYS A 296 21.13 15.48 -0.70
C LYS A 296 22.41 15.04 -1.42
N GLY A 297 22.42 13.88 -2.09
CA GLY A 297 23.58 13.34 -2.78
C GLY A 297 23.70 13.77 -4.25
N LEU A 298 24.04 15.04 -4.53
CA LEU A 298 24.83 15.42 -5.73
C LEU A 298 25.44 16.84 -5.70
N LYS A 299 25.51 17.55 -4.57
CA LYS A 299 26.18 18.87 -4.55
C LYS A 299 27.11 19.02 -3.34
N GLN A 300 28.40 19.05 -3.68
CA GLN A 300 29.57 19.50 -2.92
C GLN A 300 29.93 18.77 -1.62
N GLY A 301 31.17 18.28 -1.61
CA GLY A 301 31.81 17.72 -0.44
C GLY A 301 31.94 18.74 0.68
N VAL A 302 31.36 18.39 1.83
CA VAL A 302 31.77 18.90 3.12
C VAL A 302 31.77 17.72 4.09
N SER A 303 32.94 17.51 4.69
CA SER A 303 33.30 16.56 5.72
C SER A 303 32.23 16.42 6.82
N GLY A 304 31.78 15.18 7.06
CA GLY A 304 30.94 14.82 8.18
C GLY A 304 31.04 13.33 8.47
N VAL A 305 32.08 12.93 9.23
CA VAL A 305 32.27 11.70 10.06
C VAL A 305 31.97 10.32 9.45
N LEU A 306 31.45 10.22 8.24
CA LEU A 306 31.02 8.96 7.61
C LEU A 306 31.57 8.79 6.19
N SER A 307 32.78 9.29 5.95
CA SER A 307 33.46 9.10 4.68
C SER A 307 34.88 8.61 4.90
N LYS A 308 35.01 7.27 4.81
CA LYS A 308 36.16 6.56 4.26
C LYS A 308 37.44 6.55 5.11
N ARG A 309 37.49 5.66 6.11
CA ARG A 309 38.57 4.67 6.36
C ARG A 309 38.27 3.89 7.64
N GLY A 310 37.86 2.63 7.53
CA GLY A 310 37.68 1.73 8.67
C GLY A 310 36.91 0.51 8.24
N SER A 311 37.55 -0.65 8.28
CA SER A 311 36.96 -1.96 8.00
C SER A 311 35.61 -2.12 8.72
N SER A 312 34.60 -2.58 7.99
CA SER A 312 33.26 -2.87 8.52
C SER A 312 33.33 -3.67 9.83
N MET A 313 32.53 -3.28 10.83
CA MET A 313 32.38 -4.00 12.12
C MET A 313 31.82 -5.43 11.98
N PHE A 314 31.46 -5.84 10.77
CA PHE A 314 31.01 -7.19 10.43
C PHE A 314 31.83 -7.82 9.29
N ALA A 315 32.98 -7.23 8.92
CA ALA A 315 33.89 -7.86 7.97
C ALA A 315 34.50 -9.11 8.61
N SER A 316 34.33 -10.26 7.96
CA SER A 316 35.01 -11.49 8.39
C SER A 316 36.51 -11.32 8.12
N PRO A 317 37.39 -11.65 9.09
CA PRO A 317 38.83 -11.58 8.88
C PRO A 317 39.28 -12.63 7.84
N ASP A 318 40.25 -12.28 6.99
CA ASP A 318 40.77 -13.14 5.90
C ASP A 318 41.62 -14.34 6.37
N THR A 319 41.53 -14.73 7.64
CA THR A 319 42.29 -15.85 8.22
C THR A 319 41.36 -16.96 8.70
N VAL A 320 41.74 -18.21 8.41
CA VAL A 320 40.91 -19.42 8.59
C VAL A 320 40.59 -19.75 10.07
N GLN A 321 41.19 -19.06 11.04
CA GLN A 321 40.87 -19.20 12.48
C GLN A 321 40.14 -18.00 13.11
N GLY A 322 39.77 -16.97 12.34
CA GLY A 322 39.18 -15.76 12.92
C GLY A 322 37.71 -15.91 13.34
N ARG A 323 37.43 -15.93 14.65
CA ARG A 323 36.07 -15.84 15.20
C ARG A 323 35.68 -14.38 15.42
N VAL A 324 34.51 -14.00 14.91
CA VAL A 324 33.94 -12.65 14.95
C VAL A 324 33.48 -12.31 16.37
N GLY A 325 34.05 -11.27 16.98
CA GLY A 325 33.64 -10.71 18.26
C GLY A 325 33.38 -9.21 18.13
N VAL A 326 32.34 -8.71 18.80
CA VAL A 326 32.01 -7.28 18.85
C VAL A 326 33.01 -6.59 19.79
N VAL A 327 34.05 -6.01 19.22
CA VAL A 327 34.98 -5.13 19.95
C VAL A 327 34.44 -3.70 19.95
N GLY A 328 34.06 -3.20 21.13
CA GLY A 328 33.71 -1.78 21.31
C GLY A 328 32.75 -1.43 22.45
N SER A 329 32.10 -2.41 23.11
CA SER A 329 31.07 -2.11 24.13
C SER A 329 31.55 -2.06 25.59
N GLY A 330 32.83 -2.29 25.88
CA GLY A 330 33.37 -2.21 27.26
C GLY A 330 32.82 -3.26 28.24
N GLN A 331 31.85 -4.09 27.85
CA GLN A 331 31.42 -5.28 28.59
C GLN A 331 32.16 -6.50 28.04
N GLY A 332 33.00 -7.13 28.86
CA GLY A 332 33.62 -8.42 28.55
C GLY A 332 32.57 -9.51 28.35
N MET A 333 32.82 -10.45 27.44
CA MET A 333 31.95 -11.60 27.20
C MET A 333 31.77 -12.42 28.49
N THR A 334 30.53 -12.80 28.79
CA THR A 334 30.25 -13.79 29.82
C THR A 334 30.84 -15.13 29.39
N SER A 335 31.78 -15.67 30.18
CA SER A 335 32.40 -16.96 29.90
C SER A 335 31.41 -18.08 30.22
N PHE A 336 31.12 -18.91 29.22
CA PHE A 336 30.35 -20.12 29.40
C PHE A 336 31.29 -21.19 29.98
N GLN A 337 31.07 -21.59 31.24
CA GLN A 337 31.82 -22.71 31.83
C GLN A 337 31.30 -24.02 31.26
N ASP A 338 32.12 -24.68 30.45
CA ASP A 338 31.83 -26.02 29.92
C ASP A 338 31.96 -27.06 31.04
N THR A 339 30.83 -27.64 31.46
CA THR A 339 30.74 -28.54 32.61
C THR A 339 31.24 -29.96 32.34
N ARG A 340 31.84 -30.22 31.17
CA ARG A 340 32.23 -31.58 30.75
C ARG A 340 33.64 -32.04 31.16
N SER A 341 34.41 -31.23 31.90
CA SER A 341 35.78 -31.60 32.32
C SER A 341 35.95 -31.86 33.83
N LYS A 342 35.08 -32.69 34.43
CA LYS A 342 35.42 -33.31 35.73
C LYS A 342 36.21 -34.59 35.50
N LYS A 343 37.55 -34.50 35.53
CA LYS A 343 38.41 -35.68 35.73
C LYS A 343 38.27 -36.17 37.19
N PRO A 344 38.29 -37.49 37.45
CA PRO A 344 38.15 -38.04 38.80
C PRO A 344 39.42 -37.81 39.62
N LYS A 345 39.25 -37.48 40.90
CA LYS A 345 40.35 -37.32 41.87
C LYS A 345 41.01 -38.67 42.14
N PRO A 346 42.35 -38.80 42.03
CA PRO A 346 43.06 -39.85 42.74
C PRO A 346 43.27 -39.45 44.21
N SER A 347 43.28 -40.50 45.03
CA SER A 347 43.37 -40.63 46.49
C SER A 347 44.46 -39.83 47.19
#